data_AF-A0AAU4JSX3-F1
#
_entry.id   AF-A0AAU4JSX3-F1
#
_cell.length_a   1.000
_cell.length_b   1.000
_cell.length_c   1.000
_cell.angle_alpha   90.00
_cell.angle_beta   90.00
_cell.angle_gamma   90.00
#
_symmetry.space_group_name_H-M   'P 1'
#
loop_
_entity.id
_entity.type
_entity.pdbx_description
1 polymer ?
#
loop_
_entity_poly.entity_id
_entity_poly.type
_entity_poly.pdbx_seq_one_letter_code
_entity_poly.pdbx_strand_id
1 'polypeptide(L)'
;MNARNQRPEPPSGGGTYRSALYTSLLPWQVRERRFAPVDFGRRGLNPDDVYAFLDRVAVDTAAVYAALAESRRETARIKAGLRRWQTDQAPARNERDQDR
;
A
#
# COMPACT_ATOMS: atom_id res chain seq x y z
N MET A 1 27.77 9.55 34.88
CA MET A 1 27.30 8.22 34.45
C MET A 1 26.33 8.45 33.29
N ASN A 2 26.80 8.33 32.05
CA ASN A 2 26.09 8.79 30.86
C ASN A 2 25.35 7.62 30.19
N ALA A 3 24.03 7.57 30.35
CA ALA A 3 23.17 6.61 29.65
C ALA A 3 23.02 7.05 28.19
N ARG A 4 23.70 6.30 27.32
CA ARG A 4 23.69 6.46 25.86
C ARG A 4 22.29 6.15 25.34
N ASN A 5 21.66 7.12 24.67
CA ASN A 5 20.48 6.89 23.83
C ASN A 5 20.84 5.87 22.75
N GLN A 6 20.48 4.60 22.97
CA GLN A 6 20.62 3.55 21.96
C GLN A 6 19.54 3.75 20.90
N ARG A 7 19.89 4.52 19.87
CA ARG A 7 19.20 4.53 18.59
C ARG A 7 19.44 3.17 17.94
N PRO A 8 18.41 2.36 17.64
CA PRO A 8 18.62 1.12 16.90
C PRO A 8 19.12 1.47 15.50
N GLU A 9 20.36 1.09 15.20
CA GLU A 9 20.98 1.19 13.88
C GLU A 9 20.17 0.38 12.87
N PRO A 10 19.74 0.96 11.72
CA PRO A 10 19.10 0.19 10.66
C PRO A 10 20.14 -0.72 9.99
N PRO A 11 19.78 -1.97 9.61
CA PRO A 11 20.68 -2.82 8.85
C PRO A 11 20.99 -2.15 7.52
N SER A 12 22.28 -1.90 7.30
CA SER A 12 22.85 -1.40 6.06
C SER A 12 22.57 -2.41 4.96
N GLY A 13 21.63 -2.08 4.08
CA GLY A 13 21.17 -2.96 3.00
C GLY A 13 20.40 -2.15 1.98
N GLY A 14 21.09 -1.69 0.94
CA GLY A 14 20.47 -1.10 -0.23
C GLY A 14 19.54 -2.13 -0.89
N GLY A 15 18.23 -1.89 -0.80
CA GLY A 15 17.23 -2.76 -1.39
C GLY A 15 15.84 -2.22 -1.09
N THR A 16 15.26 -1.56 -2.10
CA THR A 16 13.83 -1.26 -2.25
C THR A 16 13.05 -0.97 -0.96
N TYR A 17 12.84 0.31 -0.68
CA TYR A 17 11.82 0.87 0.22
C TYR A 17 11.02 -0.16 1.03
N ARG A 18 11.31 -0.16 2.34
CA ARG A 18 10.76 -0.91 3.48
C ARG A 18 9.21 -0.93 3.58
N SER A 19 8.48 -1.26 2.53
CA SER A 19 7.01 -1.29 2.47
C SER A 19 6.42 -2.65 2.86
N ALA A 20 7.17 -3.74 2.70
CA ALA A 20 6.70 -5.07 3.09
C ALA A 20 6.75 -5.30 4.62
N LEU A 21 7.65 -4.60 5.32
CA LEU A 21 7.80 -4.73 6.79
C LEU A 21 6.92 -3.77 7.58
N TYR A 22 6.34 -2.76 6.94
CA TYR A 22 5.28 -1.96 7.51
C TYR A 22 3.98 -2.34 6.82
N THR A 23 3.09 -3.05 7.52
CA THR A 23 1.69 -3.16 7.09
C THR A 23 1.22 -1.76 6.70
N SER A 24 0.94 -1.59 5.40
CA SER A 24 0.53 -0.30 4.87
C SER A 24 -0.72 0.15 5.62
N LEU A 25 -0.66 1.34 6.22
CA LEU A 25 -1.75 1.88 7.03
C LEU A 25 -3.05 1.90 6.21
N LEU A 26 -4.07 1.22 6.71
CA LEU A 26 -5.40 1.23 6.13
C LEU A 26 -6.13 2.51 6.57
N PRO A 27 -7.00 3.09 5.71
CA PRO A 27 -7.71 4.33 6.04
C PRO A 27 -8.47 4.29 7.37
N TRP A 28 -9.10 3.16 7.70
CA TRP A 28 -9.82 3.00 8.96
C TRP A 28 -8.88 2.99 10.18
N GLN A 29 -7.67 2.45 10.05
CA GLN A 29 -6.66 2.45 11.11
C GLN A 29 -6.17 3.86 11.44
N VAL A 30 -6.18 4.76 10.45
CA VAL A 30 -5.85 6.18 10.64
C VAL A 30 -6.96 6.88 11.44
N ARG A 31 -8.24 6.62 11.11
CA ARG A 31 -9.41 7.19 11.80
C ARG A 31 -9.55 6.74 13.25
N GLU A 32 -9.22 5.48 13.51
CA GLU A 32 -9.36 4.86 14.83
C GLU A 32 -8.14 5.08 15.73
N ARG A 33 -7.05 5.67 15.21
CA ARG A 33 -5.87 5.93 16.02
C ARG A 33 -6.20 6.93 17.13
N ARG A 34 -5.87 6.56 18.36
CA ARG A 34 -5.96 7.44 19.53
C ARG A 34 -4.55 7.71 20.05
N PHE A 35 -4.29 8.95 20.43
CA PHE A 35 -3.04 9.36 21.06
C PHE A 35 -3.25 9.56 22.55
N ALA A 36 -2.26 9.16 23.35
CA ALA A 36 -2.26 9.46 24.77
C ALA A 36 -2.10 10.97 24.98
N PRO A 37 -2.78 11.55 25.99
CA PRO A 37 -2.52 12.91 26.43
C PRO A 37 -1.04 13.08 26.82
N VAL A 38 -0.51 14.30 26.65
CA VAL A 38 0.86 14.61 27.08
C VAL A 38 0.96 14.68 28.60
N ASP A 39 2.13 14.32 29.14
CA ASP A 39 2.42 14.43 30.57
C ASP A 39 2.31 15.88 31.06
N PHE A 40 1.96 16.04 32.35
CA PHE A 40 1.80 17.33 32.99
C PHE A 40 3.06 18.20 32.82
N GLY A 41 2.87 19.45 32.38
CA GLY A 41 3.96 20.40 32.13
C GLY A 41 4.53 20.41 30.71
N ARG A 42 4.04 19.54 29.81
CA ARG A 42 4.38 19.56 28.37
C ARG A 42 3.23 20.14 27.55
N ARG A 43 3.55 20.92 26.51
CA ARG A 43 2.56 21.34 25.51
C ARG A 43 2.44 20.28 24.43
N GLY A 44 1.24 19.77 24.22
CA GLY A 44 0.87 18.86 23.12
C GLY A 44 0.21 19.61 21.97
N LEU A 45 -0.02 18.89 20.87
CA LEU A 45 -0.90 19.37 19.79
C LEU A 45 -2.34 19.41 20.27
N ASN A 46 -3.13 20.33 19.69
CA ASN A 46 -4.57 20.36 19.90
C ASN A 46 -5.20 19.07 19.37
N PRO A 47 -5.91 18.28 20.19
CA PRO A 47 -6.54 17.04 19.74
C PRO A 47 -7.46 17.24 18.54
N ASP A 48 -8.22 18.33 18.49
CA ASP A 48 -9.20 18.56 17.42
C ASP A 48 -8.52 18.77 16.06
N ASP A 49 -7.44 19.56 16.03
CA ASP A 49 -6.64 19.79 14.82
C ASP A 49 -5.97 18.49 14.34
N VAL A 50 -5.51 17.65 15.28
CA VAL A 50 -4.93 16.35 14.97
C VAL A 50 -5.97 15.42 14.36
N TYR A 51 -7.17 15.33 14.94
CA TYR A 51 -8.22 14.46 14.41
C TYR A 51 -8.76 14.95 13.06
N ALA A 52 -8.88 16.26 12.85
CA ALA A 52 -9.26 16.83 11.55
C ALA A 52 -8.21 16.51 10.46
N PHE A 53 -6.92 16.61 10.80
CA PHE A 53 -5.85 16.23 9.88
C PHE A 53 -5.86 14.72 9.57
N LEU A 54 -6.04 13.87 10.59
CA LEU A 54 -6.12 12.42 10.40
C LEU A 54 -7.32 12.01 9.55
N ASP A 55 -8.47 12.68 9.69
CA ASP A 55 -9.63 12.42 8.85
C ASP A 55 -9.32 12.68 7.37
N ARG A 56 -8.68 13.83 7.07
CA ARG A 56 -8.22 14.15 5.72
C ARG A 56 -7.22 13.12 5.19
N VAL A 57 -6.22 12.74 5.98
CA VAL A 57 -5.24 11.71 5.59
C VAL A 57 -5.93 10.38 5.29
N ALA A 58 -6.94 10.00 6.07
CA ALA A 58 -7.71 8.79 5.84
C ALA A 58 -8.49 8.86 4.51
N VAL A 59 -9.12 9.99 4.20
CA VAL A 59 -9.80 10.21 2.91
C VAL A 59 -8.82 10.11 1.75
N ASP A 60 -7.68 10.81 1.82
CA ASP A 60 -6.69 10.82 0.75
C ASP A 60 -6.11 9.41 0.51
N THR A 61 -5.81 8.69 1.59
CA THR A 61 -5.30 7.31 1.52
C THR A 61 -6.35 6.36 0.93
N ALA A 62 -7.63 6.54 1.26
CA ALA A 62 -8.72 5.76 0.67
C ALA A 62 -8.83 6.00 -0.84
N ALA A 63 -8.71 7.25 -1.29
CA ALA A 63 -8.72 7.60 -2.70
C ALA A 63 -7.56 6.95 -3.47
N VAL A 64 -6.35 6.97 -2.91
CA VAL A 64 -5.17 6.33 -3.51
C VAL A 64 -5.37 4.82 -3.65
N TYR A 65 -5.86 4.14 -2.61
CA TYR A 65 -6.12 2.70 -2.70
C TYR A 65 -7.24 2.35 -3.67
N ALA A 66 -8.28 3.19 -3.79
CA ALA A 66 -9.33 2.99 -4.77
C ALA A 66 -8.79 3.09 -6.21
N ALA A 67 -7.96 4.10 -6.50
CA ALA A 67 -7.31 4.25 -7.79
C ALA A 67 -6.37 3.07 -8.11
N LEU A 68 -5.61 2.60 -7.11
CA LEU A 68 -4.76 1.41 -7.26
C LEU A 68 -5.57 0.15 -7.54
N ALA A 69 -6.71 -0.03 -6.86
CA ALA A 69 -7.60 -1.16 -7.09
C ALA A 69 -8.16 -1.15 -8.51
N GLU A 70 -8.54 0.03 -9.02
CA GLU A 70 -9.05 0.15 -10.39
C GLU A 70 -7.98 -0.16 -11.44
N SER A 71 -6.77 0.39 -11.28
CA SER A 71 -5.63 0.07 -12.16
C SER A 71 -5.31 -1.43 -12.20
N ARG A 72 -5.38 -2.10 -11.05
CA ARG A 72 -5.20 -3.56 -10.96
C ARG A 72 -6.30 -4.33 -11.68
N ARG A 73 -7.56 -3.87 -11.61
CA ARG A 73 -8.68 -4.48 -12.33
C ARG A 73 -8.53 -4.32 -13.83
N GLU A 74 -8.12 -3.15 -14.30
CA GLU A 74 -7.86 -2.89 -15.72
C GLU A 74 -6.76 -3.82 -16.24
N THR A 75 -5.65 -3.92 -15.51
CA THR A 75 -4.57 -4.85 -15.84
C THR A 75 -5.04 -6.30 -15.86
N ALA A 76 -5.90 -6.70 -14.92
CA ALA A 76 -6.46 -8.05 -14.88
C ALA A 76 -7.36 -8.33 -16.09
N ARG A 77 -8.15 -7.35 -16.55
CA ARG A 77 -8.98 -7.46 -17.76
C ARG A 77 -8.13 -7.63 -19.02
N ILE A 78 -7.07 -6.83 -19.16
CA ILE A 78 -6.13 -6.94 -20.29
C ILE A 78 -5.48 -8.32 -20.30
N LYS A 79 -4.96 -8.78 -19.16
CA LYS A 79 -4.35 -10.12 -19.03
C LYS A 79 -5.35 -11.23 -19.34
N ALA A 80 -6.60 -11.11 -18.91
CA ALA A 80 -7.64 -12.08 -19.21
C ALA A 80 -7.97 -12.12 -20.71
N GLY A 81 -8.05 -10.97 -21.37
CA GLY A 81 -8.23 -10.88 -22.82
C GLY A 81 -7.09 -11.54 -23.58
N LEU A 82 -5.85 -11.23 -23.21
CA LEU A 82 -4.66 -11.84 -23.81
C LEU A 82 -4.64 -13.35 -23.63
N ARG A 83 -4.97 -13.84 -22.43
CA ARG A 83 -5.04 -15.28 -22.16
C ARG A 83 -6.10 -15.96 -23.01
N ARG A 84 -7.27 -15.33 -23.18
CA ARG A 84 -8.36 -15.88 -24.01
C ARG A 84 -7.92 -15.99 -25.47
N TRP A 85 -7.34 -14.93 -26.01
CA TRP A 85 -6.77 -14.94 -27.36
C TRP A 85 -5.67 -16.00 -27.54
N GLN A 86 -4.77 -16.16 -26.56
CA GLN A 86 -3.76 -17.22 -26.61
C GLN A 86 -4.38 -18.62 -26.65
N THR A 87 -5.43 -18.86 -25.87
CA THR A 87 -6.15 -20.14 -25.89
C THR A 87 -6.84 -20.38 -27.23
N ASP A 88 -7.44 -19.35 -27.84
CA ASP A 88 -8.13 -19.49 -29.13
C ASP A 88 -7.15 -19.68 -30.31
N GLN A 89 -5.91 -19.20 -30.19
CA GLN A 89 -4.86 -19.36 -31.21
C GLN A 89 -4.10 -20.71 -31.10
N ALA A 90 -4.12 -21.37 -29.93
CA ALA A 90 -3.40 -22.62 -29.74
C ALA A 90 -3.94 -23.79 -30.60
N PRO A 91 -5.27 -24.00 -30.76
CA PRO A 91 -5.82 -24.98 -31.69
C PRO A 91 -5.53 -24.62 -33.16
N ALA A 92 -5.68 -23.36 -33.53
CA ALA A 92 -5.51 -22.88 -34.91
C ALA A 92 -4.08 -23.02 -35.43
N ARG A 93 -3.07 -23.05 -34.55
CA ARG A 93 -1.68 -23.34 -34.90
C ARG A 93 -1.43 -24.83 -35.09
N ASN A 94 -2.10 -25.67 -34.28
CA ASN A 94 -1.95 -27.12 -34.30
C ASN A 94 -2.66 -27.79 -35.51
N GLU A 95 -3.68 -27.14 -36.06
CA GLU A 95 -4.34 -27.56 -37.31
C GLU A 95 -3.47 -27.23 -38.54
N ARG A 96 -2.85 -26.04 -38.57
CA ARG A 96 -1.96 -25.62 -39.67
C ARG A 96 -0.67 -26.44 -39.77
N ASP A 97 -0.20 -26.99 -38.65
CA ASP A 97 0.96 -27.88 -38.62
C ASP A 97 0.60 -29.34 -39.00
N GLN A 98 -0.69 -29.72 -39.01
CA GLN A 98 -1.14 -31.06 -39.43
C GLN A 98 -1.50 -31.15 -40.92
N ASP A 99 -1.81 -30.03 -41.57
CA ASP A 99 -2.10 -29.94 -43.01
C ASP A 99 -0.83 -29.80 -43.91
N ARG A 100 0.36 -30.07 -43.37
CA ARG A 100 1.66 -29.97 -44.07
C ARG A 100 2.42 -31.30 -44.06
#